data_AF-A0A1Q7VAB8-F1
#
_entry.id   AF-A0A1Q7VAB8-F1
#
_cell.length_a   1.000
_cell.length_b   1.000
_cell.length_c   1.000
_cell.angle_alpha   90.00
_cell.angle_beta   90.00
_cell.angle_gamma   90.00
#
_symmetry.space_group_name_H-M   'P 1'
#
loop_
_entity.id
_entity.type
_entity.pdbx_description
1 polymer ?
#
loop_
_entity_poly.entity_id
_entity_poly.type
_entity_poly.pdbx_seq_one_letter_code
_entity_poly.pdbx_strand_id
1 'polypeptide(L)'
;MNTQFNQRLLYCVALFRTVALLVSAACFVSVFAAKADPGEPTALALPADPGSQHASAVRTGVLSTRDGLTLRLTTDFGPVNITQLEPGAAPVVRYTVRIETDARGAAAQPLLDAYSLKARATPSGVEITGALPSQAARSANAQFWVQFEIAVPRSYNVEVNTEAGDITTGDIGGTASLHTLGGNIKTGRIGASGIRDTAWGRSAAKLETEGGHIQVLDVAGDLTAFTGGGHINVGNIAGDASLRTGGGHIRAGQIGGRAELDTVGGNITVAHAGSYVSVRTGGGQIDFGEVRGSVHAQTGGGGIRVMYVSGPMELESSSGSICLTRVAGALQAATSGGTITAWINPDPPAGGGNVRLAGASQLASGNGDIIVFLPRNLAANIDAVVANGDERHIEADPELHFIVQASNNLTGPVHATVVLNGGGPPLKLRSTAGKIRLQYLDSEVALRDSLIREQIERISQRIPDFKPHYMDRKVDTNPVVGPGEIKTDWLESWLTSLEIKFRGGMTEDADDFQKRLVNFPKPSYPALAQRAGLQGFVKLQVRVKKDGSVEVQKLLEGEPALADAAIAAVKQWRAKPAWINGKPVEVISTVTFNFQLH
;
A
#
# COMPACT_ATOMS: atom_id res chain seq x y z
N MET A 1 -1.71 -57.97 70.63
CA MET A 1 -2.90 -58.49 69.92
C MET A 1 -2.87 -57.88 68.54
N ASN A 2 -2.61 -58.51 67.40
CA ASN A 2 -2.37 -59.86 66.89
C ASN A 2 -1.79 -59.58 65.47
N THR A 3 -0.82 -60.27 64.84
CA THR A 3 0.01 -61.44 65.11
C THR A 3 1.10 -61.43 64.02
N GLN A 4 2.33 -61.79 64.36
CA GLN A 4 3.45 -62.06 63.44
C GLN A 4 3.26 -63.38 62.68
N PHE A 5 3.91 -63.53 61.51
CA PHE A 5 4.54 -64.79 61.00
C PHE A 5 5.43 -64.41 59.78
N ASN A 6 6.78 -64.28 59.86
CA ASN A 6 7.85 -65.30 59.73
C ASN A 6 7.67 -66.23 58.50
N GLN A 7 8.67 -66.71 57.72
CA GLN A 7 10.13 -66.58 57.58
C GLN A 7 10.58 -67.59 56.46
N ARG A 8 11.72 -67.33 55.80
CA ARG A 8 12.83 -68.27 55.45
C ARG A 8 12.78 -69.37 54.35
N LEU A 9 13.95 -69.45 53.68
CA LEU A 9 14.78 -70.60 53.22
C LEU A 9 14.26 -71.52 52.10
N LEU A 10 14.99 -71.62 50.97
CA LEU A 10 16.07 -72.58 50.66
C LEU A 10 15.66 -74.07 50.68
N TYR A 11 15.56 -74.64 49.48
CA TYR A 11 15.73 -76.05 49.07
C TYR A 11 15.91 -75.97 47.53
N CYS A 12 16.72 -76.72 46.77
CA CYS A 12 17.77 -77.73 46.95
C CYS A 12 18.35 -77.87 45.51
N VAL A 13 19.67 -77.86 45.27
CA VAL A 13 20.51 -79.04 44.93
C VAL A 13 19.96 -79.87 43.76
N ALA A 14 20.67 -80.30 42.72
CA ALA A 14 21.96 -80.08 42.09
C ALA A 14 22.02 -81.08 40.92
N LEU A 15 22.96 -80.89 40.00
CA LEU A 15 23.70 -81.93 39.26
C LEU A 15 22.93 -82.96 38.40
N PHE A 16 23.23 -82.99 37.10
CA PHE A 16 23.70 -84.14 36.29
C PHE A 16 23.66 -83.70 34.81
N ARG A 17 24.71 -83.12 34.20
CA ARG A 17 25.94 -83.72 33.66
C ARG A 17 25.75 -84.99 32.79
N THR A 18 26.00 -84.79 31.49
CA THR A 18 26.75 -85.63 30.50
C THR A 18 26.14 -86.90 29.88
N VAL A 19 26.08 -86.92 28.53
CA VAL A 19 26.66 -87.87 27.52
C VAL A 19 25.94 -87.57 26.17
N ALA A 20 26.49 -86.90 25.14
CA ALA A 20 27.61 -87.19 24.21
C ALA A 20 27.32 -88.26 23.12
N LEU A 21 27.10 -87.86 21.85
CA LEU A 21 27.96 -88.11 20.66
C LEU A 21 27.26 -87.88 19.27
N LEU A 22 27.94 -87.09 18.39
CA LEU A 22 28.14 -87.18 16.90
C LEU A 22 26.91 -87.23 15.94
N VAL A 23 26.77 -86.47 14.83
CA VAL A 23 27.66 -86.25 13.66
C VAL A 23 27.19 -85.03 12.78
N SER A 24 28.17 -84.27 12.26
CA SER A 24 28.24 -83.48 11.00
C SER A 24 27.68 -82.04 10.85
N ALA A 25 28.63 -81.09 10.86
CA ALA A 25 28.95 -80.03 9.88
C ALA A 25 27.86 -79.12 9.27
N ALA A 26 27.94 -77.81 9.58
CA ALA A 26 28.15 -76.72 8.61
C ALA A 26 28.38 -75.38 9.33
N CYS A 27 29.48 -74.69 9.00
CA CYS A 27 29.85 -73.36 9.49
C CYS A 27 28.92 -72.27 8.94
N PHE A 28 28.43 -71.34 9.78
CA PHE A 28 28.20 -69.94 9.41
C PHE A 28 28.23 -69.05 10.67
N VAL A 29 29.02 -67.99 10.62
CA VAL A 29 29.25 -66.99 11.67
C VAL A 29 28.40 -65.73 11.37
N SER A 30 27.65 -65.23 12.35
CA SER A 30 27.12 -63.85 12.41
C SER A 30 26.72 -63.59 13.88
N VAL A 31 27.56 -62.98 14.73
CA VAL A 31 27.82 -61.54 14.97
C VAL A 31 26.58 -60.73 15.38
N PHE A 32 26.72 -60.12 16.56
CA PHE A 32 25.74 -59.44 17.40
C PHE A 32 25.05 -58.22 16.78
N ALA A 33 23.79 -58.01 17.18
CA ALA A 33 22.99 -56.82 16.97
C ALA A 33 23.48 -55.62 17.83
N ALA A 34 23.59 -54.45 17.21
CA ALA A 34 23.75 -53.16 17.88
C ALA A 34 22.57 -52.24 17.54
N LYS A 35 22.08 -51.55 18.59
CA LYS A 35 20.87 -50.72 18.66
C LYS A 35 21.15 -49.32 18.07
N ALA A 36 20.34 -48.88 17.12
CA ALA A 36 20.47 -47.57 16.46
C ALA A 36 19.78 -46.44 17.26
N ASP A 37 20.45 -45.28 17.30
CA ASP A 37 20.02 -44.01 17.93
C ASP A 37 19.31 -43.13 16.87
N PRO A 38 18.15 -42.48 17.13
CA PRO A 38 17.46 -41.69 16.11
C PRO A 38 17.85 -40.21 16.21
N GLY A 39 18.70 -39.70 15.31
CA GLY A 39 19.05 -38.28 15.31
C GLY A 39 19.90 -37.72 14.16
N GLU A 40 20.47 -38.54 13.27
CA GLU A 40 21.31 -38.03 12.17
C GLU A 40 20.59 -38.00 10.81
N PRO A 41 20.69 -36.90 10.04
CA PRO A 41 20.18 -36.83 8.68
C PRO A 41 20.86 -37.89 7.82
N THR A 42 20.07 -38.76 7.19
CA THR A 42 20.60 -39.82 6.34
C THR A 42 21.07 -39.22 5.01
N ALA A 43 22.38 -39.09 4.84
CA ALA A 43 22.99 -38.67 3.58
C ALA A 43 22.92 -39.82 2.57
N LEU A 44 21.91 -39.79 1.69
CA LEU A 44 21.89 -40.63 0.50
C LEU A 44 22.64 -39.88 -0.61
N ALA A 45 23.95 -40.12 -0.71
CA ALA A 45 24.74 -39.71 -1.86
C ALA A 45 24.33 -40.58 -3.06
N LEU A 46 23.39 -40.11 -3.88
CA LEU A 46 23.15 -40.69 -5.20
C LEU A 46 24.36 -40.34 -6.09
N PRO A 47 24.90 -41.28 -6.88
CA PRO A 47 25.99 -40.99 -7.80
C PRO A 47 25.56 -39.92 -8.80
N ALA A 48 26.48 -39.03 -9.15
CA ALA A 48 26.28 -37.97 -10.12
C ALA A 48 25.68 -38.54 -11.42
N ASP A 49 24.57 -37.97 -11.87
CA ASP A 49 23.98 -38.29 -13.17
C ASP A 49 25.01 -37.97 -14.26
N PRO A 50 25.47 -38.96 -15.07
CA PRO A 50 26.59 -38.79 -16.00
C PRO A 50 26.34 -37.77 -17.14
N GLY A 51 25.15 -37.14 -17.20
CA GLY A 51 24.85 -36.01 -18.08
C GLY A 51 24.84 -34.62 -17.43
N SER A 52 24.98 -34.51 -16.10
CA SER A 52 24.84 -33.23 -15.39
C SER A 52 26.18 -32.48 -15.29
N GLN A 53 26.20 -31.21 -15.69
CA GLN A 53 27.39 -30.33 -15.62
C GLN A 53 27.73 -29.85 -14.19
N HIS A 54 26.98 -30.31 -13.18
CA HIS A 54 27.03 -29.85 -11.79
C HIS A 54 27.19 -31.05 -10.84
N ALA A 55 27.97 -30.89 -9.77
CA ALA A 55 27.98 -31.85 -8.69
C ALA A 55 26.78 -31.58 -7.76
N SER A 56 26.11 -32.63 -7.28
CA SER A 56 24.94 -32.49 -6.41
C SER A 56 24.97 -33.44 -5.21
N ALA A 57 24.35 -33.01 -4.12
CA ALA A 57 24.11 -33.81 -2.92
C ALA A 57 22.67 -33.61 -2.47
N VAL A 58 22.03 -34.68 -2.01
CA VAL A 58 20.65 -34.64 -1.50
C VAL A 58 20.66 -35.09 -0.04
N ARG A 59 20.10 -34.25 0.84
CA ARG A 59 19.93 -34.55 2.26
C ARG A 59 18.46 -34.63 2.59
N THR A 60 18.00 -35.76 3.11
CA THR A 60 16.60 -35.98 3.45
C THR A 60 16.45 -36.35 4.92
N GLY A 61 15.25 -36.15 5.46
CA GLY A 61 14.92 -36.60 6.80
C GLY A 61 13.44 -36.49 7.12
N VAL A 62 13.04 -37.20 8.17
CA VAL A 62 11.67 -37.21 8.68
C VAL A 62 11.72 -36.98 10.18
N LEU A 63 11.00 -35.95 10.65
CA LEU A 63 10.94 -35.59 12.06
C LEU A 63 9.52 -35.77 12.57
N SER A 64 9.36 -36.59 13.61
CA SER A 64 8.06 -36.80 14.27
C SER A 64 7.64 -35.55 15.03
N THR A 65 6.36 -35.19 14.96
CA THR A 65 5.87 -33.93 15.51
C THR A 65 4.35 -34.02 15.80
N ARG A 66 3.67 -32.89 16.03
CA ARG A 66 2.23 -32.85 16.39
C ARG A 66 1.53 -31.67 15.70
N ASP A 67 0.27 -31.83 15.37
CA ASP A 67 -0.52 -30.76 14.76
C ASP A 67 -0.55 -29.48 15.62
N GLY A 68 -0.63 -28.32 14.97
CA GLY A 68 -0.69 -27.01 15.64
C GLY A 68 0.67 -26.41 16.03
N LEU A 69 1.78 -27.10 15.76
CA LEU A 69 3.13 -26.62 16.05
C LEU A 69 3.72 -25.77 14.90
N THR A 70 4.95 -25.28 15.07
CA THR A 70 5.59 -24.37 14.11
C THR A 70 6.77 -25.03 13.40
N LEU A 71 6.83 -24.89 12.07
CA LEU A 71 8.07 -25.07 11.31
C LEU A 71 8.86 -23.76 11.35
N ARG A 72 10.11 -23.83 11.84
CA ARG A 72 11.09 -22.72 11.78
C ARG A 72 12.19 -23.09 10.81
N LEU A 73 12.25 -22.42 9.67
CA LEU A 73 13.32 -22.56 8.70
C LEU A 73 14.14 -21.28 8.65
N THR A 74 15.44 -21.40 8.88
CA THR A 74 16.40 -20.31 8.64
C THR A 74 17.43 -20.79 7.64
N THR A 75 17.61 -20.06 6.54
CA THR A 75 18.64 -20.39 5.56
C THR A 75 19.26 -19.18 4.88
N ASP A 76 20.54 -19.31 4.52
CA ASP A 76 21.27 -18.24 3.84
C ASP A 76 20.93 -18.20 2.34
N PHE A 77 20.56 -19.34 1.74
CA PHE A 77 20.34 -19.46 0.29
C PHE A 77 19.29 -20.48 -0.07
N GLY A 78 18.59 -20.19 -1.17
CA GLY A 78 17.85 -21.18 -1.94
C GLY A 78 16.35 -20.96 -1.95
N PRO A 79 15.65 -21.32 -3.04
CA PRO A 79 14.19 -21.37 -3.02
C PRO A 79 13.71 -22.38 -1.97
N VAL A 80 12.66 -21.97 -1.28
CA VAL A 80 11.97 -22.78 -0.28
C VAL A 80 10.60 -23.12 -0.81
N ASN A 81 10.32 -24.41 -0.97
CA ASN A 81 9.00 -24.92 -1.33
C ASN A 81 8.39 -25.69 -0.16
N ILE A 82 7.25 -25.22 0.34
CA ILE A 82 6.54 -25.85 1.45
C ILE A 82 5.19 -26.36 0.99
N THR A 83 4.93 -27.64 1.19
CA THR A 83 3.65 -28.28 0.84
C THR A 83 2.99 -28.88 2.07
N GLN A 84 1.67 -29.02 2.02
CA GLN A 84 0.94 -29.73 3.06
C GLN A 84 0.94 -31.23 2.79
N LEU A 85 0.97 -32.02 3.86
CA LEU A 85 0.72 -33.45 3.77
C LEU A 85 -0.75 -33.76 3.43
N GLU A 86 -0.94 -34.92 2.84
CA GLU A 86 -2.26 -35.48 2.54
C GLU A 86 -3.13 -35.61 3.80
N PRO A 87 -4.46 -35.46 3.69
CA PRO A 87 -5.35 -35.60 4.83
C PRO A 87 -5.23 -37.02 5.44
N GLY A 88 -5.08 -37.09 6.76
CA GLY A 88 -4.93 -38.36 7.49
C GLY A 88 -3.51 -38.93 7.50
N ALA A 89 -2.53 -38.25 6.92
CA ALA A 89 -1.12 -38.60 7.08
C ALA A 89 -0.66 -38.41 8.54
N ALA A 90 0.32 -39.22 8.97
CA ALA A 90 0.94 -39.07 10.29
C ALA A 90 1.59 -37.67 10.44
N PRO A 91 1.54 -37.04 11.62
CA PRO A 91 2.08 -35.70 11.85
C PRO A 91 3.61 -35.75 11.91
N VAL A 92 4.22 -35.71 10.73
CA VAL A 92 5.68 -35.68 10.53
C VAL A 92 6.04 -34.48 9.67
N VAL A 93 7.22 -33.89 9.89
CA VAL A 93 7.80 -32.98 8.89
C VAL A 93 8.77 -33.79 8.04
N ARG A 94 8.57 -33.77 6.72
CA ARG A 94 9.50 -34.37 5.75
C ARG A 94 10.26 -33.25 5.07
N TYR A 95 11.57 -33.38 4.97
CA TYR A 95 12.37 -32.42 4.23
C TYR A 95 13.31 -33.12 3.26
N THR A 96 13.51 -32.48 2.12
CA THR A 96 14.50 -32.81 1.10
C THR A 96 15.26 -31.52 0.79
N VAL A 97 16.57 -31.54 0.97
CA VAL A 97 17.46 -30.42 0.64
C VAL A 97 18.39 -30.87 -0.47
N ARG A 98 18.25 -30.27 -1.65
CA ARG A 98 19.10 -30.52 -2.81
C ARG A 98 20.14 -29.42 -2.88
N ILE A 99 21.41 -29.80 -2.88
CA ILE A 99 22.56 -28.89 -2.89
C ILE A 99 23.31 -29.17 -4.18
N GLU A 100 23.58 -28.14 -4.98
CA GLU A 100 24.31 -28.24 -6.24
C GLU A 100 25.44 -27.21 -6.28
N THR A 101 26.51 -27.56 -7.01
CA THR A 101 27.61 -26.65 -7.31
C THR A 101 28.16 -26.90 -8.72
N ASP A 102 28.67 -25.85 -9.36
CA ASP A 102 29.39 -25.94 -10.64
C ASP A 102 30.88 -26.29 -10.45
N ALA A 103 31.35 -26.39 -9.20
CA ALA A 103 32.70 -26.83 -8.88
C ALA A 103 32.96 -28.23 -9.47
N ARG A 104 34.17 -28.42 -10.03
CA ARG A 104 34.57 -29.65 -10.73
C ARG A 104 35.67 -30.42 -10.00
N GLY A 105 35.72 -31.73 -10.26
CA GLY A 105 36.79 -32.60 -9.79
C GLY A 105 36.87 -32.68 -8.26
N ALA A 106 38.08 -32.78 -7.73
CA ALA A 106 38.32 -33.01 -6.29
C ALA A 106 37.84 -31.87 -5.37
N ALA A 107 37.52 -30.69 -5.92
CA ALA A 107 37.04 -29.54 -5.14
C ALA A 107 35.53 -29.56 -4.88
N ALA A 108 34.75 -30.35 -5.62
CA ALA A 108 33.28 -30.32 -5.54
C ALA A 108 32.72 -30.97 -4.26
N GLN A 109 33.26 -32.13 -3.86
CA GLN A 109 32.75 -32.86 -2.70
C GLN A 109 32.97 -32.13 -1.36
N PRO A 110 34.17 -31.57 -1.06
CA PRO A 110 34.38 -30.81 0.17
C PRO A 110 33.46 -29.60 0.31
N LEU A 111 33.10 -29.00 -0.82
CA LEU A 111 32.18 -27.87 -0.89
C LEU A 111 30.73 -28.26 -0.57
N LEU A 112 30.27 -29.40 -1.09
CA LEU A 112 28.95 -29.97 -0.75
C LEU A 112 28.88 -30.41 0.72
N ASP A 113 29.97 -30.94 1.27
CA ASP A 113 30.07 -31.38 2.66
C ASP A 113 30.12 -30.20 3.63
N ALA A 114 30.74 -29.07 3.21
CA ALA A 114 30.84 -27.85 4.01
C ALA A 114 29.49 -27.18 4.29
N TYR A 115 28.45 -27.46 3.52
CA TYR A 115 27.10 -26.96 3.80
C TYR A 115 26.55 -27.56 5.10
N SER A 116 26.25 -26.70 6.07
CA SER A 116 25.72 -27.12 7.37
C SER A 116 24.21 -27.18 7.32
N LEU A 117 23.65 -28.38 7.42
CA LEU A 117 22.21 -28.60 7.56
C LEU A 117 21.94 -29.25 8.91
N LYS A 118 21.18 -28.56 9.76
CA LYS A 118 20.73 -29.06 11.07
C LYS A 118 19.22 -29.09 11.09
N ALA A 119 18.64 -30.25 11.40
CA ALA A 119 17.20 -30.41 11.53
C ALA A 119 16.92 -31.09 12.88
N ARG A 120 16.08 -30.49 13.71
CA ARG A 120 15.74 -31.04 15.02
C ARG A 120 14.26 -30.86 15.35
N ALA A 121 13.69 -31.87 15.99
CA ALA A 121 12.37 -31.75 16.61
C ALA A 121 12.51 -31.03 17.96
N THR A 122 11.64 -30.07 18.22
CA THR A 122 11.59 -29.31 19.47
C THR A 122 10.18 -29.41 20.08
N PRO A 123 9.99 -29.05 21.36
CA PRO A 123 8.65 -29.01 21.96
C PRO A 123 7.68 -28.04 21.25
N SER A 124 8.20 -27.04 20.53
CA SER A 124 7.43 -26.04 19.78
C SER A 124 7.24 -26.38 18.30
N GLY A 125 7.79 -27.51 17.82
CA GLY A 125 7.64 -27.97 16.44
C GLY A 125 8.93 -28.52 15.85
N VAL A 126 9.32 -28.01 14.70
CA VAL A 126 10.51 -28.46 13.96
C VAL A 126 11.35 -27.27 13.55
N GLU A 127 12.66 -27.36 13.80
CA GLU A 127 13.61 -26.33 13.44
C GLU A 127 14.62 -26.89 12.43
N ILE A 128 14.74 -26.21 11.28
CA ILE A 128 15.67 -26.53 10.22
C ILE A 128 16.54 -25.30 9.98
N THR A 129 17.86 -25.49 10.04
CA THR A 129 18.85 -24.44 9.79
C THR A 129 19.80 -24.90 8.71
N GLY A 130 19.89 -24.14 7.62
CA GLY A 130 20.77 -24.40 6.50
C GLY A 130 21.69 -23.22 6.25
N ALA A 131 22.98 -23.36 6.57
CA ALA A 131 23.94 -22.28 6.46
C ALA A 131 25.20 -22.71 5.70
N LEU A 132 25.72 -21.81 4.87
CA LEU A 132 26.99 -21.99 4.20
C LEU A 132 28.08 -21.19 4.95
N PRO A 133 29.07 -21.83 5.58
CA PRO A 133 30.12 -21.13 6.30
C PRO A 133 30.83 -20.10 5.40
N SER A 134 30.99 -18.86 5.90
CA SER A 134 31.52 -17.72 5.14
C SER A 134 32.94 -17.91 4.57
N GLN A 135 33.73 -18.84 5.13
CA GLN A 135 35.03 -19.23 4.57
C GLN A 135 34.92 -20.13 3.33
N ALA A 136 33.91 -21.01 3.26
CA ALA A 136 33.67 -21.89 2.13
C ALA A 136 33.09 -21.13 0.91
N ALA A 137 32.26 -20.12 1.16
CA ALA A 137 31.72 -19.25 0.12
C ALA A 137 32.81 -18.43 -0.61
N ARG A 138 33.89 -18.05 0.09
CA ARG A 138 34.99 -17.24 -0.46
C ARG A 138 36.08 -18.05 -1.15
N SER A 139 36.26 -19.31 -0.80
CA SER A 139 37.35 -20.15 -1.30
C SER A 139 37.06 -20.81 -2.66
N ALA A 140 35.81 -20.84 -3.11
CA ALA A 140 35.39 -21.75 -4.16
C ALA A 140 35.42 -21.19 -5.59
N ASN A 141 35.29 -19.86 -5.80
CA ASN A 141 35.00 -19.26 -7.12
C ASN A 141 33.98 -20.08 -7.95
N ALA A 142 33.01 -20.66 -7.25
CA ALA A 142 32.03 -21.62 -7.74
C ALA A 142 30.66 -21.17 -7.27
N GLN A 143 29.66 -21.35 -8.12
CA GLN A 143 28.28 -21.09 -7.80
C GLN A 143 27.70 -22.26 -7.00
N PHE A 144 26.80 -21.91 -6.08
CA PHE A 144 26.08 -22.85 -5.24
C PHE A 144 24.59 -22.60 -5.36
N TRP A 145 23.84 -23.68 -5.46
CA TRP A 145 22.39 -23.66 -5.42
C TRP A 145 21.92 -24.61 -4.33
N VAL A 146 20.95 -24.16 -3.55
CA VAL A 146 20.29 -24.99 -2.54
C VAL A 146 18.80 -24.89 -2.81
N GLN A 147 18.08 -26.00 -2.73
CA GLN A 147 16.64 -26.04 -2.85
C GLN A 147 16.06 -26.82 -1.68
N PHE A 148 15.11 -26.21 -0.98
CA PHE A 148 14.38 -26.83 0.11
C PHE A 148 13.00 -27.28 -0.37
N GLU A 149 12.69 -28.55 -0.18
CA GLU A 149 11.35 -29.09 -0.32
C GLU A 149 10.91 -29.65 1.03
N ILE A 150 9.90 -29.04 1.64
CA ILE A 150 9.45 -29.38 2.99
C ILE A 150 7.96 -29.67 2.96
N ALA A 151 7.57 -30.85 3.41
CA ALA A 151 6.17 -31.20 3.63
C ALA A 151 5.84 -31.10 5.12
N VAL A 152 4.82 -30.30 5.45
CA VAL A 152 4.34 -30.07 6.82
C VAL A 152 2.92 -30.58 7.03
N PRO A 153 2.53 -30.93 8.27
CA PRO A 153 1.13 -31.22 8.58
C PRO A 153 0.23 -29.99 8.35
N ARG A 154 -1.06 -30.21 8.06
CA ARG A 154 -1.97 -29.15 7.60
C ARG A 154 -2.15 -28.01 8.60
N SER A 155 -2.16 -28.31 9.89
CA SER A 155 -2.40 -27.32 10.96
C SER A 155 -1.12 -26.64 11.44
N TYR A 156 -0.05 -26.63 10.65
CA TYR A 156 1.22 -26.02 11.05
C TYR A 156 1.24 -24.52 10.85
N ASN A 157 1.91 -23.86 11.79
CA ASN A 157 2.43 -22.52 11.59
C ASN A 157 3.75 -22.61 10.81
N VAL A 158 4.04 -21.63 9.97
CA VAL A 158 5.23 -21.62 9.11
C VAL A 158 6.00 -20.32 9.34
N GLU A 159 7.23 -20.43 9.78
CA GLU A 159 8.17 -19.32 9.93
C GLU A 159 9.40 -19.61 9.07
N VAL A 160 9.61 -18.81 8.03
CA VAL A 160 10.70 -18.96 7.07
C VAL A 160 11.46 -17.65 6.99
N ASN A 161 12.75 -17.72 7.27
CA ASN A 161 13.70 -16.64 7.05
C ASN A 161 14.74 -17.13 6.06
N THR A 162 14.75 -16.54 4.87
CA THR A 162 15.81 -16.77 3.89
C THR A 162 16.51 -15.46 3.54
N GLU A 163 17.83 -15.46 3.39
CA GLU A 163 18.52 -14.27 2.87
C GLU A 163 18.34 -14.16 1.35
N ALA A 164 18.28 -15.28 0.63
CA ALA A 164 18.13 -15.29 -0.82
C ALA A 164 17.27 -16.46 -1.32
N GLY A 165 16.40 -16.19 -2.28
CA GLY A 165 15.55 -17.18 -2.94
C GLY A 165 14.06 -16.97 -2.71
N ASP A 166 13.27 -17.57 -3.60
CA ASP A 166 11.82 -17.49 -3.58
C ASP A 166 11.23 -18.39 -2.50
N ILE A 167 10.22 -17.90 -1.79
CA ILE A 167 9.44 -18.70 -0.85
C ILE A 167 8.12 -19.05 -1.53
N THR A 168 7.95 -20.32 -1.88
CA THR A 168 6.69 -20.86 -2.37
C THR A 168 6.07 -21.76 -1.30
N THR A 169 4.81 -21.53 -0.99
CA THR A 169 4.07 -22.39 -0.07
C THR A 169 2.72 -22.76 -0.69
N GLY A 170 2.24 -23.96 -0.39
CA GLY A 170 0.84 -24.33 -0.60
C GLY A 170 -0.08 -23.59 0.39
N ASP A 171 -1.17 -24.24 0.78
CA ASP A 171 -2.00 -23.73 1.87
C ASP A 171 -1.25 -23.86 3.22
N ILE A 172 -1.47 -22.92 4.13
CA ILE A 172 -0.92 -22.92 5.50
C ILE A 172 -2.10 -22.85 6.45
N GLY A 173 -2.36 -23.92 7.21
CA GLY A 173 -3.52 -23.94 8.12
C GLY A 173 -3.32 -23.13 9.40
N GLY A 174 -2.09 -22.81 9.77
CA GLY A 174 -1.75 -21.93 10.90
C GLY A 174 -1.40 -20.51 10.46
N THR A 175 -0.55 -19.84 11.24
CA THR A 175 0.01 -18.52 10.92
C THR A 175 1.24 -18.64 10.02
N ALA A 176 1.48 -17.64 9.16
CA ALA A 176 2.66 -17.56 8.31
C ALA A 176 3.51 -16.34 8.65
N SER A 177 4.82 -16.53 8.83
CA SER A 177 5.82 -15.47 8.92
C SER A 177 6.92 -15.75 7.90
N LEU A 178 6.85 -15.12 6.73
CA LEU A 178 7.74 -15.39 5.60
C LEU A 178 8.57 -14.14 5.29
N HIS A 179 9.89 -14.28 5.38
CA HIS A 179 10.84 -13.20 5.12
C HIS A 179 11.91 -13.67 4.13
N THR A 180 12.11 -12.90 3.05
CA THR A 180 13.20 -13.06 2.08
C THR A 180 13.78 -11.70 1.75
N LEU A 181 15.07 -11.56 1.43
CA LEU A 181 15.57 -10.24 0.98
C LEU A 181 15.22 -10.02 -0.49
N GLY A 182 15.68 -10.89 -1.39
CA GLY A 182 15.55 -10.68 -2.83
C GLY A 182 14.39 -11.41 -3.52
N GLY A 183 13.89 -12.49 -2.92
CA GLY A 183 12.99 -13.42 -3.62
C GLY A 183 11.51 -13.02 -3.58
N ASN A 184 10.73 -13.68 -4.43
CA ASN A 184 9.28 -13.61 -4.43
C ASN A 184 8.71 -14.47 -3.29
N ILE A 185 7.58 -14.04 -2.73
CA ILE A 185 6.79 -14.84 -1.81
C ILE A 185 5.48 -15.19 -2.50
N LYS A 186 5.25 -16.48 -2.74
CA LYS A 186 4.00 -17.02 -3.27
C LYS A 186 3.41 -18.01 -2.28
N THR A 187 2.17 -17.80 -1.90
CA THR A 187 1.49 -18.64 -0.91
C THR A 187 0.04 -18.89 -1.31
N GLY A 188 -0.47 -20.06 -0.94
CA GLY A 188 -1.88 -20.41 -1.09
C GLY A 188 -2.76 -19.66 -0.09
N ARG A 189 -3.67 -20.37 0.55
CA ARG A 189 -4.50 -19.83 1.63
C ARG A 189 -3.75 -19.87 2.96
N ILE A 190 -3.83 -18.80 3.74
CA ILE A 190 -3.23 -18.74 5.08
C ILE A 190 -4.33 -18.67 6.14
N GLY A 191 -4.19 -19.52 7.14
CA GLY A 191 -5.12 -19.68 8.25
C GLY A 191 -6.20 -20.72 7.96
N ALA A 192 -6.56 -21.50 8.98
CA ALA A 192 -7.68 -22.40 8.94
C ALA A 192 -9.00 -21.62 9.09
N SER A 193 -9.98 -21.95 8.25
CA SER A 193 -11.37 -21.53 8.43
C SER A 193 -11.82 -21.89 9.85
N GLY A 194 -12.11 -20.87 10.68
CA GLY A 194 -12.56 -21.05 12.06
C GLY A 194 -11.64 -20.52 13.15
N ILE A 195 -10.43 -20.05 12.85
CA ILE A 195 -9.60 -19.32 13.82
C ILE A 195 -10.08 -17.86 13.87
N ARG A 196 -11.24 -17.64 14.50
CA ARG A 196 -11.61 -16.34 15.09
C ARG A 196 -10.91 -16.17 16.43
N ASP A 197 -9.65 -16.60 16.54
CA ASP A 197 -8.89 -16.32 17.74
C ASP A 197 -8.32 -14.90 17.63
N THR A 198 -9.24 -13.94 17.82
CA THR A 198 -9.01 -12.53 18.11
C THR A 198 -8.35 -12.33 19.48
N ALA A 199 -7.85 -13.40 20.10
CA ALA A 199 -7.01 -13.29 21.26
C ALA A 199 -5.58 -13.02 20.75
N TRP A 200 -5.14 -11.77 20.95
CA TRP A 200 -3.79 -11.26 20.70
C TRP A 200 -3.55 -10.88 19.24
N GLY A 201 -3.35 -9.58 18.97
CA GLY A 201 -3.03 -8.99 17.66
C GLY A 201 -1.75 -9.51 17.00
N ARG A 202 -1.70 -10.82 16.74
CA ARG A 202 -0.75 -11.49 15.87
C ARG A 202 -1.42 -11.61 14.51
N SER A 203 -0.85 -10.95 13.51
CA SER A 203 -1.29 -11.11 12.14
C SER A 203 -1.27 -12.60 11.77
N ALA A 204 -2.33 -13.08 11.13
CA ALA A 204 -2.39 -14.44 10.61
C ALA A 204 -1.26 -14.67 9.58
N ALA A 205 -0.89 -13.61 8.86
CA ALA A 205 0.21 -13.62 7.92
C ALA A 205 1.07 -12.36 8.07
N LYS A 206 2.40 -12.55 8.18
CA LYS A 206 3.42 -11.50 8.08
C LYS A 206 4.39 -11.86 6.96
N LEU A 207 4.37 -11.09 5.88
CA LEU A 207 5.12 -11.37 4.65
C LEU A 207 6.02 -10.18 4.29
N GLU A 208 7.32 -10.39 4.20
CA GLU A 208 8.30 -9.31 3.98
C GLU A 208 9.31 -9.70 2.89
N THR A 209 9.49 -8.82 1.90
CA THR A 209 10.55 -8.92 0.89
C THR A 209 11.15 -7.56 0.56
N GLU A 210 12.43 -7.46 0.24
CA GLU A 210 13.02 -6.18 -0.18
C GLU A 210 12.85 -5.98 -1.69
N GLY A 211 13.03 -7.02 -2.51
CA GLY A 211 12.99 -6.91 -3.97
C GLY A 211 11.79 -7.56 -4.66
N GLY A 212 11.27 -8.65 -4.09
CA GLY A 212 10.36 -9.55 -4.81
C GLY A 212 8.89 -9.18 -4.73
N HIS A 213 8.07 -9.91 -5.48
CA HIS A 213 6.62 -9.82 -5.45
C HIS A 213 6.02 -10.68 -4.34
N ILE A 214 4.92 -10.20 -3.75
CA ILE A 214 4.13 -10.98 -2.79
C ILE A 214 2.81 -11.34 -3.47
N GLN A 215 2.54 -12.64 -3.57
CA GLN A 215 1.28 -13.19 -4.06
C GLN A 215 0.67 -14.13 -3.02
N VAL A 216 -0.54 -13.80 -2.56
CA VAL A 216 -1.30 -14.58 -1.58
C VAL A 216 -2.67 -14.88 -2.16
N LEU A 217 -3.16 -16.11 -2.01
CA LEU A 217 -4.51 -16.43 -2.47
C LEU A 217 -5.55 -15.80 -1.54
N ASP A 218 -5.67 -16.28 -0.29
CA ASP A 218 -6.61 -15.75 0.71
C ASP A 218 -5.99 -15.80 2.11
N VAL A 219 -6.43 -14.93 3.01
CA VAL A 219 -6.02 -14.88 4.42
C VAL A 219 -7.25 -14.85 5.31
N ALA A 220 -7.37 -15.85 6.19
CA ALA A 220 -8.51 -16.01 7.09
C ALA A 220 -8.51 -15.05 8.31
N GLY A 221 -7.43 -14.30 8.51
CA GLY A 221 -7.28 -13.30 9.58
C GLY A 221 -6.57 -12.04 9.06
N ASP A 222 -5.76 -11.42 9.92
CA ASP A 222 -5.06 -10.17 9.57
C ASP A 222 -3.79 -10.45 8.72
N LEU A 223 -3.50 -9.56 7.77
CA LEU A 223 -2.34 -9.63 6.90
C LEU A 223 -1.48 -8.37 7.03
N THR A 224 -0.19 -8.57 7.28
CA THR A 224 0.83 -7.54 7.13
C THR A 224 1.77 -7.96 6.00
N ALA A 225 1.85 -7.16 4.94
CA ALA A 225 2.72 -7.43 3.80
C ALA A 225 3.56 -6.20 3.44
N PHE A 226 4.87 -6.39 3.28
CA PHE A 226 5.80 -5.35 2.85
C PHE A 226 6.67 -5.84 1.70
N THR A 227 6.80 -5.01 0.66
CA THR A 227 7.80 -5.20 -0.40
C THR A 227 8.56 -3.91 -0.71
N GLY A 228 9.88 -3.95 -0.83
CA GLY A 228 10.64 -2.75 -1.19
C GLY A 228 10.43 -2.31 -2.65
N GLY A 229 10.30 -3.23 -3.60
CA GLY A 229 10.15 -2.89 -5.03
C GLY A 229 9.04 -3.62 -5.79
N GLY A 230 8.51 -4.70 -5.24
CA GLY A 230 7.59 -5.58 -5.94
C GLY A 230 6.12 -5.21 -5.84
N HIS A 231 5.28 -6.00 -6.52
CA HIS A 231 3.83 -5.93 -6.42
C HIS A 231 3.32 -6.76 -5.24
N ILE A 232 2.23 -6.32 -4.63
CA ILE A 232 1.47 -7.08 -3.65
C ILE A 232 0.13 -7.43 -4.29
N ASN A 233 -0.12 -8.71 -4.53
CA ASN A 233 -1.40 -9.22 -5.02
C ASN A 233 -1.96 -10.18 -3.97
N VAL A 234 -3.12 -9.84 -3.42
CA VAL A 234 -3.83 -10.65 -2.42
C VAL A 234 -5.26 -10.84 -2.88
N GLY A 235 -5.83 -12.03 -2.74
CA GLY A 235 -7.27 -12.25 -2.91
C GLY A 235 -8.04 -11.69 -1.72
N ASN A 236 -8.68 -12.56 -0.92
CA ASN A 236 -9.53 -12.11 0.17
C ASN A 236 -8.80 -12.11 1.52
N ILE A 237 -8.99 -11.05 2.30
CA ILE A 237 -8.48 -10.88 3.66
C ILE A 237 -9.69 -10.74 4.57
N ALA A 238 -9.89 -11.70 5.48
CA ALA A 238 -11.05 -11.67 6.36
C ALA A 238 -10.92 -10.64 7.50
N GLY A 239 -9.68 -10.37 7.95
CA GLY A 239 -9.36 -9.41 9.01
C GLY A 239 -8.83 -8.07 8.49
N ASP A 240 -7.94 -7.46 9.26
CA ASP A 240 -7.25 -6.21 8.95
C ASP A 240 -6.10 -6.43 7.96
N ALA A 241 -5.83 -5.45 7.10
CA ALA A 241 -4.80 -5.50 6.07
C ALA A 241 -3.89 -4.28 6.15
N SER A 242 -2.58 -4.50 6.33
CA SER A 242 -1.53 -3.49 6.21
C SER A 242 -0.60 -3.89 5.06
N LEU A 243 -0.79 -3.30 3.88
CA LEU A 243 -0.04 -3.63 2.66
C LEU A 243 0.81 -2.42 2.23
N ARG A 244 2.14 -2.59 2.16
CA ARG A 244 3.07 -1.50 1.88
C ARG A 244 4.06 -1.89 0.80
N THR A 245 4.22 -1.05 -0.22
CA THR A 245 5.23 -1.28 -1.28
C THR A 245 6.03 -0.02 -1.58
N GLY A 246 7.34 -0.15 -1.83
CA GLY A 246 8.18 0.99 -2.19
C GLY A 246 8.04 1.45 -3.65
N GLY A 247 7.36 0.69 -4.52
CA GLY A 247 7.19 1.11 -5.93
C GLY A 247 6.18 0.33 -6.76
N GLY A 248 5.77 -0.85 -6.32
CA GLY A 248 4.84 -1.68 -7.07
C GLY A 248 3.36 -1.36 -6.85
N HIS A 249 2.51 -2.09 -7.57
CA HIS A 249 1.06 -2.07 -7.42
C HIS A 249 0.61 -2.88 -6.20
N ILE A 250 -0.47 -2.42 -5.57
CA ILE A 250 -1.20 -3.17 -4.56
C ILE A 250 -2.55 -3.57 -5.16
N ARG A 251 -2.88 -4.86 -5.13
CA ARG A 251 -4.18 -5.39 -5.49
C ARG A 251 -4.72 -6.25 -4.35
N ALA A 252 -5.93 -5.95 -3.90
CA ALA A 252 -6.65 -6.73 -2.91
C ALA A 252 -8.08 -7.01 -3.39
N GLY A 253 -8.56 -8.23 -3.21
CA GLY A 253 -9.95 -8.62 -3.46
C GLY A 253 -10.89 -8.00 -2.44
N GLN A 254 -11.29 -8.78 -1.44
CA GLN A 254 -12.09 -8.31 -0.30
C GLN A 254 -11.21 -8.09 0.93
N ILE A 255 -11.42 -6.99 1.66
CA ILE A 255 -10.84 -6.74 2.98
C ILE A 255 -11.99 -6.58 3.98
N GLY A 256 -12.12 -7.54 4.91
CA GLY A 256 -13.20 -7.55 5.89
C GLY A 256 -13.04 -6.50 6.99
N GLY A 257 -11.80 -6.25 7.41
CA GLY A 257 -11.45 -5.29 8.45
C GLY A 257 -10.95 -3.95 7.93
N ARG A 258 -10.03 -3.35 8.69
CA ARG A 258 -9.33 -2.10 8.38
C ARG A 258 -8.30 -2.34 7.28
N ALA A 259 -8.27 -1.48 6.26
CA ALA A 259 -7.26 -1.49 5.21
C ALA A 259 -6.34 -0.28 5.33
N GLU A 260 -5.03 -0.50 5.45
CA GLU A 260 -3.98 0.50 5.34
C GLU A 260 -3.06 0.11 4.18
N LEU A 261 -3.13 0.87 3.08
CA LEU A 261 -2.42 0.55 1.83
C LEU A 261 -1.55 1.73 1.41
N ASP A 262 -0.23 1.52 1.37
CA ASP A 262 0.73 2.56 1.00
C ASP A 262 1.62 2.12 -0.16
N THR A 263 1.78 2.98 -1.17
CA THR A 263 2.79 2.83 -2.22
C THR A 263 3.44 4.16 -2.56
N VAL A 264 4.68 4.15 -3.04
CA VAL A 264 5.34 5.39 -3.49
C VAL A 264 4.88 5.81 -4.88
N GLY A 265 4.67 4.87 -5.80
CA GLY A 265 4.35 5.19 -7.20
C GLY A 265 3.33 4.29 -7.89
N GLY A 266 3.02 3.14 -7.31
CA GLY A 266 2.12 2.19 -7.93
C GLY A 266 0.65 2.56 -7.80
N ASN A 267 -0.15 2.01 -8.70
CA ASN A 267 -1.61 1.96 -8.56
C ASN A 267 -2.04 1.07 -7.39
N ILE A 268 -3.12 1.45 -6.73
CA ILE A 268 -3.78 0.67 -5.69
C ILE A 268 -5.18 0.31 -6.17
N THR A 269 -5.55 -0.96 -6.10
CA THR A 269 -6.89 -1.44 -6.48
C THR A 269 -7.44 -2.34 -5.39
N VAL A 270 -8.64 -2.02 -4.89
CA VAL A 270 -9.36 -2.82 -3.90
C VAL A 270 -10.78 -3.05 -4.39
N ALA A 271 -11.21 -4.31 -4.51
CA ALA A 271 -12.56 -4.63 -4.97
C ALA A 271 -13.62 -4.35 -3.90
N HIS A 272 -13.41 -4.82 -2.66
CA HIS A 272 -14.37 -4.63 -1.56
C HIS A 272 -13.66 -4.33 -0.24
N ALA A 273 -14.18 -3.38 0.55
CA ALA A 273 -13.66 -3.10 1.89
C ALA A 273 -14.76 -2.85 2.95
N GLY A 274 -14.55 -3.40 4.14
CA GLY A 274 -15.57 -3.51 5.19
C GLY A 274 -15.74 -2.31 6.12
N SER A 275 -14.66 -1.79 6.73
CA SER A 275 -14.78 -0.89 7.89
C SER A 275 -14.10 0.48 7.77
N TYR A 276 -12.80 0.52 7.50
CA TYR A 276 -12.03 1.75 7.33
C TYR A 276 -10.93 1.52 6.31
N VAL A 277 -10.77 2.43 5.38
CA VAL A 277 -9.80 2.32 4.30
C VAL A 277 -8.95 3.58 4.27
N SER A 278 -7.66 3.45 4.58
CA SER A 278 -6.65 4.49 4.44
C SER A 278 -5.69 4.10 3.32
N VAL A 279 -5.61 4.92 2.28
CA VAL A 279 -4.80 4.63 1.10
C VAL A 279 -3.98 5.83 0.69
N ARG A 280 -2.68 5.61 0.48
CA ARG A 280 -1.77 6.65 -0.01
C ARG A 280 -0.91 6.14 -1.16
N THR A 281 -0.81 6.96 -2.21
CA THR A 281 0.13 6.73 -3.31
C THR A 281 0.82 8.04 -3.71
N GLY A 282 2.11 8.01 -4.00
CA GLY A 282 2.82 9.21 -4.45
C GLY A 282 2.51 9.61 -5.89
N GLY A 283 2.07 8.68 -6.75
CA GLY A 283 1.79 9.00 -8.16
C GLY A 283 0.81 8.07 -8.89
N GLY A 284 0.40 6.97 -8.29
CA GLY A 284 -0.48 6.00 -8.93
C GLY A 284 -1.96 6.36 -8.85
N GLN A 285 -2.75 5.64 -9.64
CA GLN A 285 -4.21 5.67 -9.61
C GLN A 285 -4.73 4.87 -8.41
N ILE A 286 -5.79 5.35 -7.78
CA ILE A 286 -6.51 4.63 -6.73
C ILE A 286 -7.87 4.23 -7.28
N ASP A 287 -8.14 2.93 -7.35
CA ASP A 287 -9.40 2.38 -7.85
C ASP A 287 -10.08 1.52 -6.78
N PHE A 288 -11.27 1.94 -6.35
CA PHE A 288 -12.11 1.21 -5.40
C PHE A 288 -13.40 0.71 -6.06
N GLY A 289 -13.78 -0.52 -5.74
CA GLY A 289 -15.13 -1.03 -5.98
C GLY A 289 -16.10 -0.54 -4.90
N GLU A 290 -16.45 -1.43 -3.97
CA GLU A 290 -17.42 -1.17 -2.91
C GLU A 290 -16.73 -0.96 -1.56
N VAL A 291 -16.99 0.16 -0.90
CA VAL A 291 -16.51 0.40 0.47
C VAL A 291 -17.69 0.68 1.39
N ARG A 292 -17.92 -0.17 2.39
CA ARG A 292 -19.02 0.03 3.34
C ARG A 292 -18.66 0.98 4.48
N GLY A 293 -17.36 1.06 4.74
CA GLY A 293 -16.73 1.88 5.75
C GLY A 293 -16.47 3.33 5.34
N SER A 294 -15.66 4.00 6.16
CA SER A 294 -15.08 5.30 5.80
C SER A 294 -13.80 5.16 4.98
N VAL A 295 -13.57 6.12 4.10
CA VAL A 295 -12.44 6.14 3.16
C VAL A 295 -11.61 7.40 3.37
N HIS A 296 -10.31 7.24 3.51
CA HIS A 296 -9.32 8.31 3.41
C HIS A 296 -8.33 7.93 2.32
N ALA A 297 -8.33 8.66 1.19
CA ALA A 297 -7.50 8.33 0.04
C ALA A 297 -6.71 9.55 -0.45
N GLN A 298 -5.39 9.41 -0.59
CA GLN A 298 -4.52 10.48 -1.04
C GLN A 298 -3.61 10.03 -2.18
N THR A 299 -3.53 10.83 -3.24
CA THR A 299 -2.62 10.60 -4.36
C THR A 299 -1.86 11.85 -4.79
N GLY A 300 -0.55 11.72 -5.04
CA GLY A 300 0.30 12.82 -5.48
C GLY A 300 0.23 13.11 -6.98
N GLY A 301 -0.35 12.24 -7.80
CA GLY A 301 -0.39 12.45 -9.26
C GLY A 301 -1.51 11.73 -10.01
N GLY A 302 -1.99 10.60 -9.49
CA GLY A 302 -3.03 9.82 -10.13
C GLY A 302 -4.43 10.32 -9.84
N GLY A 303 -5.41 9.75 -10.54
CA GLY A 303 -6.82 9.94 -10.27
C GLY A 303 -7.30 9.00 -9.16
N ILE A 304 -8.43 9.36 -8.57
CA ILE A 304 -9.14 8.55 -7.59
C ILE A 304 -10.48 8.18 -8.20
N ARG A 305 -10.78 6.88 -8.29
CA ARG A 305 -12.09 6.40 -8.74
C ARG A 305 -12.71 5.48 -7.71
N VAL A 306 -13.97 5.73 -7.41
CA VAL A 306 -14.71 4.99 -6.39
C VAL A 306 -16.09 4.64 -6.91
N MET A 307 -16.44 3.36 -6.92
CA MET A 307 -17.76 2.95 -7.42
C MET A 307 -18.86 3.27 -6.42
N TYR A 308 -18.71 2.79 -5.18
CA TYR A 308 -19.71 2.99 -4.14
C TYR A 308 -19.06 3.12 -2.76
N VAL A 309 -19.50 4.12 -2.01
CA VAL A 309 -19.18 4.24 -0.58
C VAL A 309 -20.43 4.62 0.21
N SER A 310 -20.73 3.86 1.26
CA SER A 310 -21.79 4.19 2.21
C SER A 310 -21.34 5.06 3.37
N GLY A 311 -20.09 4.94 3.82
CA GLY A 311 -19.53 5.75 4.90
C GLY A 311 -19.00 7.12 4.45
N PRO A 312 -18.51 7.95 5.39
CA PRO A 312 -17.90 9.23 5.08
C PRO A 312 -16.57 9.04 4.34
N MET A 313 -16.28 9.91 3.38
CA MET A 313 -15.06 9.82 2.58
C MET A 313 -14.32 11.16 2.50
N GLU A 314 -12.99 11.05 2.56
CA GLU A 314 -12.02 12.13 2.39
C GLU A 314 -11.03 11.72 1.29
N LEU A 315 -11.03 12.45 0.19
CA LEU A 315 -10.29 12.12 -1.02
C LEU A 315 -9.46 13.32 -1.46
N GLU A 316 -8.17 13.13 -1.64
CA GLU A 316 -7.26 14.19 -2.09
C GLU A 316 -6.41 13.72 -3.27
N SER A 317 -6.41 14.51 -4.35
CA SER A 317 -5.47 14.33 -5.45
C SER A 317 -4.70 15.62 -5.72
N SER A 318 -3.39 15.52 -5.94
CA SER A 318 -2.62 16.72 -6.28
C SER A 318 -2.85 17.17 -7.74
N SER A 319 -3.13 16.28 -8.68
CA SER A 319 -3.32 16.65 -10.09
C SER A 319 -4.34 15.81 -10.86
N GLY A 320 -4.68 14.63 -10.36
CA GLY A 320 -5.60 13.72 -11.06
C GLY A 320 -7.06 14.04 -10.78
N SER A 321 -7.92 13.53 -11.66
CA SER A 321 -9.37 13.64 -11.54
C SER A 321 -9.92 12.70 -10.47
N ILE A 322 -10.98 13.12 -9.81
CA ILE A 322 -11.72 12.32 -8.83
C ILE A 322 -13.07 11.97 -9.46
N CYS A 323 -13.37 10.68 -9.61
CA CYS A 323 -14.63 10.20 -10.19
C CYS A 323 -15.36 9.27 -9.20
N LEU A 324 -16.57 9.64 -8.82
CA LEU A 324 -17.36 8.96 -7.80
C LEU A 324 -18.73 8.59 -8.37
N THR A 325 -18.97 7.33 -8.71
CA THR A 325 -20.17 6.93 -9.49
C THR A 325 -21.41 6.66 -8.63
N ARG A 326 -21.25 6.50 -7.31
CA ARG A 326 -22.34 6.50 -6.32
C ARG A 326 -21.84 6.90 -4.93
N VAL A 327 -22.22 8.08 -4.49
CA VAL A 327 -21.88 8.63 -3.16
C VAL A 327 -23.12 8.63 -2.28
N ALA A 328 -23.11 7.84 -1.20
CA ALA A 328 -24.19 7.83 -0.21
C ALA A 328 -23.84 8.51 1.11
N GLY A 329 -22.56 8.47 1.52
CA GLY A 329 -22.07 9.12 2.73
C GLY A 329 -21.70 10.60 2.57
N ALA A 330 -21.21 11.21 3.65
CA ALA A 330 -20.62 12.54 3.61
C ALA A 330 -19.33 12.53 2.76
N LEU A 331 -19.14 13.57 1.95
CA LEU A 331 -18.09 13.60 0.95
C LEU A 331 -17.21 14.83 1.11
N GLN A 332 -15.92 14.60 1.28
CA GLN A 332 -14.89 15.62 1.21
C GLN A 332 -13.93 15.20 0.11
N ALA A 333 -13.92 15.94 -1.01
CA ALA A 333 -13.02 15.65 -2.12
C ALA A 333 -12.36 16.91 -2.63
N ALA A 334 -11.06 16.80 -2.86
CA ALA A 334 -10.22 17.94 -3.14
C ALA A 334 -9.18 17.57 -4.21
N THR A 335 -9.08 18.36 -5.28
CA THR A 335 -8.01 18.21 -6.27
C THR A 335 -7.42 19.55 -6.68
N SER A 336 -6.12 19.60 -6.93
CA SER A 336 -5.50 20.85 -7.36
C SER A 336 -5.78 21.11 -8.85
N GLY A 337 -5.56 20.12 -9.73
CA GLY A 337 -5.64 20.31 -11.18
C GLY A 337 -6.68 19.45 -11.92
N GLY A 338 -7.26 18.45 -11.26
CA GLY A 338 -8.15 17.48 -11.91
C GLY A 338 -9.61 17.90 -11.91
N THR A 339 -10.42 17.22 -12.72
CA THR A 339 -11.88 17.36 -12.67
C THR A 339 -12.43 16.49 -11.53
N ILE A 340 -13.42 17.02 -10.80
CA ILE A 340 -14.20 16.21 -9.85
C ILE A 340 -15.55 15.91 -10.50
N THR A 341 -15.86 14.63 -10.67
CA THR A 341 -17.18 14.17 -11.11
C THR A 341 -17.81 13.32 -10.03
N ALA A 342 -18.96 13.74 -9.50
CA ALA A 342 -19.61 13.07 -8.39
C ALA A 342 -21.10 12.83 -8.64
N TRP A 343 -21.51 11.56 -8.65
CA TRP A 343 -22.91 11.14 -8.64
C TRP A 343 -23.35 10.94 -7.19
N ILE A 344 -23.91 11.99 -6.60
CA ILE A 344 -24.44 11.96 -5.24
C ILE A 344 -25.80 11.29 -5.30
N ASN A 345 -25.94 10.14 -4.64
CA ASN A 345 -27.18 9.37 -4.64
C ASN A 345 -27.30 8.63 -3.29
N PRO A 346 -27.69 9.36 -2.22
CA PRO A 346 -27.86 8.78 -0.90
C PRO A 346 -29.02 7.79 -0.86
N ASP A 347 -28.97 6.88 0.10
CA ASP A 347 -29.98 5.83 0.20
C ASP A 347 -31.34 6.41 0.63
N PRO A 348 -32.45 5.96 0.02
CA PRO A 348 -33.77 6.51 0.29
C PRO A 348 -34.26 6.13 1.70
N PRO A 349 -35.02 7.01 2.37
CA PRO A 349 -35.63 6.68 3.64
C PRO A 349 -36.65 5.53 3.48
N ALA A 350 -36.76 4.67 4.50
CA ALA A 350 -37.60 3.47 4.48
C ALA A 350 -39.10 3.73 4.22
N GLY A 351 -39.57 4.97 4.43
CA GLY A 351 -40.96 5.40 4.18
C GLY A 351 -41.17 6.19 2.87
N GLY A 352 -40.15 6.29 2.01
CA GLY A 352 -40.17 7.20 0.85
C GLY A 352 -40.06 8.68 1.24
N GLY A 353 -39.95 9.55 0.24
CA GLY A 353 -39.83 11.01 0.43
C GLY A 353 -38.47 11.57 -0.01
N ASN A 354 -38.10 12.72 0.57
CA ASN A 354 -36.87 13.42 0.20
C ASN A 354 -35.64 12.68 0.74
N VAL A 355 -34.65 12.52 -0.13
CA VAL A 355 -33.34 11.99 0.24
C VAL A 355 -32.51 13.11 0.84
N ARG A 356 -31.65 12.82 1.82
CA ARG A 356 -30.76 13.80 2.45
C ARG A 356 -29.32 13.33 2.37
N LEU A 357 -28.39 14.28 2.35
CA LEU A 357 -26.97 13.96 2.56
C LEU A 357 -26.77 13.39 3.97
N ALA A 358 -25.85 12.45 4.14
CA ALA A 358 -25.53 11.89 5.45
C ALA A 358 -24.84 12.92 6.38
N GLY A 359 -24.27 13.99 5.82
CA GLY A 359 -23.59 15.05 6.55
C GLY A 359 -23.21 16.21 5.64
N ALA A 360 -22.43 17.16 6.16
CA ALA A 360 -21.86 18.23 5.37
C ALA A 360 -20.87 17.66 4.34
N SER A 361 -21.03 18.06 3.09
CA SER A 361 -20.19 17.63 1.97
C SER A 361 -19.52 18.82 1.31
N GLN A 362 -18.29 18.63 0.85
CA GLN A 362 -17.47 19.66 0.25
C GLN A 362 -16.63 19.11 -0.90
N LEU A 363 -16.71 19.79 -2.04
CA LEU A 363 -15.92 19.50 -3.23
C LEU A 363 -15.09 20.73 -3.59
N ALA A 364 -13.78 20.55 -3.75
CA ALA A 364 -12.87 21.62 -4.09
C ALA A 364 -11.96 21.25 -5.26
N SER A 365 -11.88 22.13 -6.25
CA SER A 365 -10.96 22.00 -7.38
C SER A 365 -10.18 23.29 -7.57
N GLY A 366 -8.89 23.22 -7.85
CA GLY A 366 -8.14 24.42 -8.25
C GLY A 366 -8.52 24.83 -9.67
N ASN A 367 -7.95 24.15 -10.66
CA ASN A 367 -8.12 24.51 -12.08
C ASN A 367 -9.12 23.63 -12.85
N GLY A 368 -9.59 22.54 -12.27
CA GLY A 368 -10.49 21.60 -12.97
C GLY A 368 -11.97 21.88 -12.72
N ASP A 369 -12.81 21.34 -13.60
CA ASP A 369 -14.26 21.41 -13.45
C ASP A 369 -14.76 20.59 -12.25
N ILE A 370 -15.88 20.99 -11.67
CA ILE A 370 -16.65 20.20 -10.72
C ILE A 370 -18.00 19.90 -11.36
N ILE A 371 -18.30 18.62 -11.55
CA ILE A 371 -19.55 18.15 -12.15
C ILE A 371 -20.27 17.29 -11.12
N VAL A 372 -21.45 17.73 -10.69
CA VAL A 372 -22.24 17.05 -9.67
C VAL A 372 -23.59 16.65 -10.23
N PHE A 373 -23.92 15.37 -10.07
CA PHE A 373 -25.24 14.84 -10.40
C PHE A 373 -26.04 14.57 -9.12
N LEU A 374 -27.27 15.06 -9.06
CA LEU A 374 -28.12 15.05 -7.86
C LEU A 374 -29.49 14.40 -8.16
N PRO A 375 -30.14 13.70 -7.22
CA PRO A 375 -31.51 13.24 -7.40
C PRO A 375 -32.48 14.41 -7.22
N ARG A 376 -33.59 14.39 -7.97
CA ARG A 376 -34.61 15.46 -7.95
C ARG A 376 -35.24 15.68 -6.57
N ASN A 377 -35.33 14.64 -5.76
CA ASN A 377 -35.86 14.68 -4.40
C ASN A 377 -34.79 14.92 -3.31
N LEU A 378 -33.58 15.38 -3.68
CA LEU A 378 -32.54 15.69 -2.70
C LEU A 378 -32.88 16.94 -1.89
N ALA A 379 -32.91 16.83 -0.57
CA ALA A 379 -33.00 17.94 0.35
C ALA A 379 -31.62 18.34 0.87
N ALA A 380 -31.10 19.48 0.41
CA ALA A 380 -29.76 19.98 0.71
C ALA A 380 -29.67 21.51 0.49
N ASN A 381 -28.69 22.14 1.13
CA ASN A 381 -28.33 23.53 0.87
C ASN A 381 -27.06 23.54 0.03
N ILE A 382 -27.11 24.05 -1.20
CA ILE A 382 -25.95 24.08 -2.08
C ILE A 382 -25.37 25.49 -2.10
N ASP A 383 -24.07 25.56 -1.90
CA ASP A 383 -23.26 26.77 -1.90
C ASP A 383 -22.10 26.58 -2.88
N ALA A 384 -22.16 27.22 -4.04
CA ALA A 384 -21.19 27.08 -5.12
C ALA A 384 -20.43 28.39 -5.33
N VAL A 385 -19.10 28.33 -5.29
CA VAL A 385 -18.22 29.50 -5.43
C VAL A 385 -17.14 29.23 -6.47
N VAL A 386 -16.99 30.14 -7.43
CA VAL A 386 -15.84 30.19 -8.36
C VAL A 386 -15.04 31.46 -8.07
N ALA A 387 -13.77 31.33 -7.67
CA ALA A 387 -12.98 32.47 -7.19
C ALA A 387 -12.59 33.45 -8.31
N ASN A 388 -12.14 32.93 -9.46
CA ASN A 388 -11.75 33.72 -10.63
C ASN A 388 -12.61 33.30 -11.82
N GLY A 389 -13.84 33.81 -11.91
CA GLY A 389 -14.77 33.46 -12.97
C GLY A 389 -15.61 34.63 -13.46
N ASP A 390 -16.58 34.29 -14.30
CA ASP A 390 -17.71 35.10 -14.71
C ASP A 390 -19.01 34.28 -14.54
N GLU A 391 -20.17 34.89 -14.79
CA GLU A 391 -21.48 34.24 -14.64
C GLU A 391 -21.65 32.90 -15.40
N ARG A 392 -20.82 32.62 -16.42
CA ARG A 392 -20.87 31.38 -17.22
C ARG A 392 -20.06 30.24 -16.61
N HIS A 393 -19.44 30.46 -15.45
CA HIS A 393 -18.64 29.43 -14.78
C HIS A 393 -19.47 28.55 -13.84
N ILE A 394 -20.71 28.93 -13.50
CA ILE A 394 -21.64 28.08 -12.77
C ILE A 394 -22.83 27.76 -13.69
N GLU A 395 -22.89 26.52 -14.16
CA GLU A 395 -23.94 26.01 -15.02
C GLU A 395 -24.82 25.06 -14.19
N ALA A 396 -26.12 25.30 -14.17
CA ALA A 396 -27.07 24.42 -13.50
C ALA A 396 -28.23 24.08 -14.43
N ASP A 397 -28.83 22.90 -14.25
CA ASP A 397 -30.10 22.56 -14.87
C ASP A 397 -31.13 23.68 -14.63
N PRO A 398 -31.88 24.17 -15.64
CA PRO A 398 -32.85 25.26 -15.48
C PRO A 398 -33.87 25.07 -14.35
N GLU A 399 -34.18 23.82 -13.99
CA GLU A 399 -35.08 23.48 -12.89
C GLU A 399 -34.42 23.63 -11.50
N LEU A 400 -33.10 23.78 -11.44
CA LEU A 400 -32.37 24.21 -10.24
C LEU A 400 -32.39 25.74 -10.20
N HIS A 401 -33.37 26.31 -9.50
CA HIS A 401 -33.54 27.77 -9.37
C HIS A 401 -32.44 28.41 -8.50
N PHE A 402 -31.24 28.55 -9.04
CA PHE A 402 -30.11 29.19 -8.37
C PHE A 402 -30.27 30.70 -8.25
N ILE A 403 -29.85 31.23 -7.11
CA ILE A 403 -29.63 32.67 -6.92
C ILE A 403 -28.13 32.91 -7.14
N VAL A 404 -27.79 33.52 -8.27
CA VAL A 404 -26.40 33.82 -8.67
C VAL A 404 -26.09 35.27 -8.32
N GLN A 405 -24.97 35.47 -7.64
CA GLN A 405 -24.35 36.76 -7.32
C GLN A 405 -22.96 36.77 -7.98
N ALA A 406 -22.81 37.56 -9.04
CA ALA A 406 -21.52 37.79 -9.69
C ALA A 406 -21.04 39.22 -9.47
N SER A 407 -19.73 39.39 -9.37
CA SER A 407 -19.12 40.73 -9.30
C SER A 407 -19.31 41.48 -10.63
N ASN A 408 -19.61 42.78 -10.57
CA ASN A 408 -19.81 43.64 -11.75
C ASN A 408 -18.52 43.88 -12.59
N ASN A 409 -17.40 43.27 -12.22
CA ASN A 409 -16.13 43.35 -12.94
C ASN A 409 -16.02 42.19 -13.95
N LEU A 410 -15.34 42.41 -15.09
CA LEU A 410 -15.18 41.43 -16.17
C LEU A 410 -14.63 40.05 -15.73
N THR A 411 -13.95 39.98 -14.58
CA THR A 411 -13.53 38.75 -13.89
C THR A 411 -13.61 38.99 -12.37
N GLY A 412 -14.19 38.05 -11.62
CA GLY A 412 -14.33 38.15 -10.17
C GLY A 412 -14.93 36.90 -9.52
N PRO A 413 -15.14 36.89 -8.20
CA PRO A 413 -15.79 35.77 -7.54
C PRO A 413 -17.26 35.68 -7.97
N VAL A 414 -17.68 34.47 -8.29
CA VAL A 414 -19.06 34.12 -8.63
C VAL A 414 -19.59 33.22 -7.53
N HIS A 415 -20.71 33.59 -6.95
CA HIS A 415 -21.34 32.87 -5.86
C HIS A 415 -22.76 32.48 -6.26
N ALA A 416 -23.12 31.22 -6.14
CA ALA A 416 -24.45 30.74 -6.41
C ALA A 416 -24.95 29.89 -5.23
N THR A 417 -26.17 30.17 -4.78
CA THR A 417 -26.79 29.43 -3.68
C THR A 417 -28.17 28.91 -4.07
N VAL A 418 -28.53 27.73 -3.55
CA VAL A 418 -29.87 27.18 -3.70
C VAL A 418 -30.23 26.31 -2.49
N VAL A 419 -31.50 26.34 -2.11
CA VAL A 419 -32.08 25.47 -1.08
C VAL A 419 -32.99 24.47 -1.78
N LEU A 420 -32.61 23.20 -1.80
CA LEU A 420 -33.38 22.14 -2.46
C LEU A 420 -34.34 21.46 -1.48
N ASN A 421 -35.59 21.25 -1.89
CA ASN A 421 -36.58 20.39 -1.22
C ASN A 421 -36.73 20.62 0.31
N GLY A 422 -36.75 21.89 0.74
CA GLY A 422 -36.87 22.28 2.16
C GLY A 422 -35.54 22.37 2.91
N GLY A 423 -34.41 22.23 2.20
CA GLY A 423 -33.07 22.37 2.72
C GLY A 423 -32.53 21.14 3.44
N GLY A 424 -31.30 21.23 3.93
CA GLY A 424 -30.64 20.10 4.56
C GLY A 424 -29.16 20.37 4.84
N PRO A 425 -28.36 19.32 5.04
CA PRO A 425 -26.92 19.46 5.20
C PRO A 425 -26.29 20.21 4.01
N PRO A 426 -25.24 21.00 4.25
CA PRO A 426 -24.64 21.82 3.21
C PRO A 426 -23.82 20.97 2.23
N LEU A 427 -23.94 21.28 0.94
CA LEU A 427 -23.06 20.84 -0.13
C LEU A 427 -22.30 22.06 -0.66
N LYS A 428 -21.03 22.17 -0.26
CA LYS A 428 -20.15 23.26 -0.67
C LYS A 428 -19.34 22.87 -1.90
N LEU A 429 -19.41 23.67 -2.96
CA LEU A 429 -18.64 23.48 -4.18
C LEU A 429 -17.73 24.68 -4.36
N ARG A 430 -16.42 24.45 -4.49
CA ARG A 430 -15.44 25.52 -4.66
C ARG A 430 -14.52 25.24 -5.83
N SER A 431 -14.45 26.16 -6.79
CA SER A 431 -13.44 26.12 -7.86
C SER A 431 -12.61 27.40 -7.88
N THR A 432 -11.31 27.32 -8.19
CA THR A 432 -10.51 28.54 -8.38
C THR A 432 -10.74 29.15 -9.75
N ALA A 433 -10.72 28.33 -10.81
CA ALA A 433 -10.87 28.78 -12.20
C ALA A 433 -11.71 27.85 -13.10
N GLY A 434 -12.03 26.64 -12.62
CA GLY A 434 -12.83 25.68 -13.38
C GLY A 434 -14.33 25.98 -13.34
N LYS A 435 -15.09 25.28 -14.18
CA LYS A 435 -16.55 25.39 -14.18
C LYS A 435 -17.18 24.49 -13.13
N ILE A 436 -18.26 24.94 -12.52
CA ILE A 436 -19.13 24.13 -11.68
C ILE A 436 -20.39 23.81 -12.47
N ARG A 437 -20.66 22.53 -12.70
CA ARG A 437 -21.87 22.03 -13.35
C ARG A 437 -22.71 21.23 -12.38
N LEU A 438 -23.99 21.58 -12.24
CA LEU A 438 -24.96 20.80 -11.49
C LEU A 438 -26.05 20.29 -12.42
N GLN A 439 -26.25 18.98 -12.40
CA GLN A 439 -27.27 18.31 -13.21
C GLN A 439 -28.08 17.33 -12.37
N TYR A 440 -29.27 16.96 -12.82
CA TYR A 440 -30.01 15.86 -12.20
C TYR A 440 -29.49 14.50 -12.67
N LEU A 441 -29.66 13.44 -11.86
CA LEU A 441 -29.21 12.09 -12.18
C LEU A 441 -29.78 11.52 -13.49
N ASP A 442 -30.92 12.05 -13.96
CA ASP A 442 -31.63 11.62 -15.16
C ASP A 442 -31.18 12.32 -16.45
N SER A 443 -30.33 13.35 -16.39
CA SER A 443 -29.81 14.04 -17.57
C SER A 443 -28.79 13.21 -18.38
N GLU A 444 -28.02 12.33 -17.71
CA GLU A 444 -26.89 11.60 -18.32
C GLU A 444 -26.77 10.14 -17.83
N VAL A 445 -27.88 9.40 -17.75
CA VAL A 445 -27.91 7.99 -17.31
C VAL A 445 -26.94 7.10 -18.11
N ALA A 446 -26.87 7.29 -19.43
CA ALA A 446 -26.00 6.52 -20.32
C ALA A 446 -24.51 6.73 -20.03
N LEU A 447 -24.10 7.96 -19.68
CA LEU A 447 -22.71 8.27 -19.30
C LEU A 447 -22.36 7.59 -17.99
N ARG A 448 -23.23 7.72 -16.97
CA ARG A 448 -23.03 7.06 -15.67
C ARG A 448 -22.87 5.55 -15.83
N ASP A 449 -23.76 4.91 -16.59
CA ASP A 449 -23.71 3.48 -16.83
C ASP A 449 -22.44 3.06 -17.60
N SER A 450 -21.97 3.89 -18.54
CA SER A 450 -20.70 3.64 -19.25
C SER A 450 -19.48 3.69 -18.32
N LEU A 451 -19.42 4.66 -17.40
CA LEU A 451 -18.32 4.81 -16.44
C LEU A 451 -18.32 3.69 -15.40
N ILE A 452 -19.51 3.30 -14.92
CA ILE A 452 -19.66 2.12 -14.05
C ILE A 452 -19.18 0.87 -14.77
N ARG A 453 -19.61 0.64 -16.02
CA ARG A 453 -19.15 -0.50 -16.83
C ARG A 453 -17.64 -0.50 -17.02
N GLU A 454 -17.07 0.65 -17.38
CA GLU A 454 -15.62 0.79 -17.56
C GLU A 454 -14.87 0.51 -16.26
N GLN A 455 -15.37 0.99 -15.12
CA GLN A 455 -14.75 0.75 -13.82
C GLN A 455 -14.86 -0.73 -13.41
N ILE A 456 -16.01 -1.36 -13.64
CA ILE A 456 -16.20 -2.81 -13.44
C ILE A 456 -15.21 -3.58 -14.31
N GLU A 457 -15.09 -3.23 -15.60
CA GLU A 457 -14.19 -3.90 -16.52
C GLU A 457 -12.73 -3.76 -16.07
N ARG A 458 -12.30 -2.56 -15.69
CA ARG A 458 -10.94 -2.30 -15.17
C ARG A 458 -10.65 -3.08 -13.88
N ILE A 459 -11.60 -3.13 -12.94
CA ILE A 459 -11.43 -3.91 -11.70
C ILE A 459 -11.40 -5.40 -12.03
N SER A 460 -12.28 -5.88 -12.91
CA SER A 460 -12.37 -7.28 -13.31
C SER A 460 -11.12 -7.75 -14.06
N GLN A 461 -10.53 -6.90 -14.90
CA GLN A 461 -9.25 -7.17 -15.57
C GLN A 461 -8.09 -7.32 -14.57
N ARG A 462 -8.20 -6.71 -13.38
CA ARG A 462 -7.15 -6.72 -12.35
C ARG A 462 -7.41 -7.75 -11.25
N ILE A 463 -8.67 -8.08 -11.01
CA ILE A 463 -9.16 -8.99 -9.98
C ILE A 463 -10.20 -9.90 -10.65
N PRO A 464 -9.80 -11.10 -11.08
CA PRO A 464 -10.73 -12.12 -11.57
C PRO A 464 -11.79 -12.39 -10.48
N ASP A 465 -13.05 -12.59 -10.87
CA ASP A 465 -14.23 -12.84 -10.01
C ASP A 465 -14.87 -11.63 -9.29
N PHE A 466 -14.49 -10.39 -9.62
CA PHE A 466 -15.21 -9.21 -9.11
C PHE A 466 -16.70 -9.22 -9.52
N LYS A 467 -17.60 -9.16 -8.53
CA LYS A 467 -19.03 -8.95 -8.73
C LYS A 467 -19.53 -7.80 -7.85
N PRO A 468 -19.97 -6.67 -8.44
CA PRO A 468 -20.51 -5.56 -7.65
C PRO A 468 -21.82 -5.99 -6.99
N HIS A 469 -21.91 -5.93 -5.66
CA HIS A 469 -23.10 -6.39 -4.94
C HIS A 469 -24.28 -5.41 -5.06
N TYR A 470 -24.02 -4.16 -5.45
CA TYR A 470 -25.06 -3.13 -5.60
C TYR A 470 -26.06 -3.41 -6.74
N MET A 471 -25.75 -4.32 -7.68
CA MET A 471 -26.69 -4.67 -8.75
C MET A 471 -27.82 -5.62 -8.31
N ASP A 472 -27.76 -6.22 -7.11
CA ASP A 472 -28.59 -7.39 -6.77
C ASP A 472 -29.44 -7.30 -5.48
N ARG A 473 -29.53 -6.17 -4.74
CA ARG A 473 -30.43 -6.17 -3.56
C ARG A 473 -30.99 -4.84 -3.07
N LYS A 474 -32.28 -4.94 -2.67
CA LYS A 474 -33.02 -4.04 -1.78
C LYS A 474 -32.23 -3.79 -0.50
N VAL A 475 -32.28 -2.52 -0.07
CA VAL A 475 -31.67 -1.90 1.11
C VAL A 475 -31.75 -2.77 2.36
N ASP A 476 -30.60 -3.19 2.90
CA ASP A 476 -30.47 -3.67 4.29
C ASP A 476 -30.06 -2.49 5.18
N THR A 477 -30.97 -2.07 6.05
CA THR A 477 -30.79 -0.96 6.98
C THR A 477 -30.02 -1.41 8.23
N ASN A 478 -28.75 -1.01 8.35
CA ASN A 478 -28.07 -0.93 9.64
C ASN A 478 -27.72 0.53 9.95
N PRO A 479 -27.93 1.01 11.19
CA PRO A 479 -27.76 2.42 11.52
C PRO A 479 -26.28 2.80 11.56
N VAL A 480 -25.92 3.85 10.82
CA VAL A 480 -24.60 4.50 10.87
C VAL A 480 -24.51 5.38 12.13
N VAL A 481 -23.37 5.27 12.80
CA VAL A 481 -22.98 6.00 14.02
C VAL A 481 -23.02 7.52 13.79
N GLY A 482 -23.51 8.25 14.79
CA GLY A 482 -23.89 9.68 14.71
C GLY A 482 -22.76 10.67 14.38
N PRO A 483 -23.12 11.93 14.11
CA PRO A 483 -22.19 12.95 13.65
C PRO A 483 -21.23 13.33 14.78
N GLY A 484 -19.98 12.87 14.68
CA GLY A 484 -18.86 13.53 15.35
C GLY A 484 -18.65 14.91 14.72
N GLU A 485 -18.38 15.92 15.54
CA GLU A 485 -18.03 17.28 15.12
C GLU A 485 -16.86 17.25 14.13
N ILE A 486 -17.15 17.43 12.84
CA ILE A 486 -16.15 17.48 11.77
C ILE A 486 -15.57 18.90 11.76
N LYS A 487 -14.28 19.03 12.09
CA LYS A 487 -13.55 20.31 12.00
C LYS A 487 -13.60 20.85 10.55
N THR A 488 -14.29 21.97 10.37
CA THR A 488 -14.52 22.66 9.09
C THR A 488 -13.31 23.44 8.56
N ASP A 489 -12.18 23.48 9.28
CA ASP A 489 -11.05 24.36 8.98
C ASP A 489 -9.98 23.75 8.07
N TRP A 490 -10.04 22.44 7.81
CA TRP A 490 -8.99 21.76 7.04
C TRP A 490 -8.99 22.18 5.58
N LEU A 491 -10.16 22.37 4.95
CA LEU A 491 -10.23 22.74 3.53
C LEU A 491 -9.75 24.16 3.31
N GLU A 492 -10.06 25.11 4.20
CA GLU A 492 -9.49 26.46 4.10
C GLU A 492 -7.98 26.42 4.31
N SER A 493 -7.47 25.59 5.24
CA SER A 493 -6.03 25.34 5.41
C SER A 493 -5.38 24.70 4.18
N TRP A 494 -6.07 23.76 3.53
CA TRP A 494 -5.62 23.07 2.32
C TRP A 494 -5.73 23.94 1.08
N LEU A 495 -6.81 24.71 0.88
CA LEU A 495 -6.97 25.71 -0.18
C LEU A 495 -5.88 26.76 -0.07
N THR A 496 -5.63 27.27 1.13
CA THR A 496 -4.48 28.14 1.39
C THR A 496 -3.17 27.45 1.01
N SER A 497 -2.99 26.18 1.39
CA SER A 497 -1.80 25.39 1.04
C SER A 497 -1.68 25.08 -0.47
N LEU A 498 -2.80 24.93 -1.18
CA LEU A 498 -2.87 24.71 -2.62
C LEU A 498 -2.62 25.98 -3.40
N GLU A 499 -3.19 27.11 -2.99
CA GLU A 499 -2.87 28.42 -3.54
C GLU A 499 -1.37 28.69 -3.38
N ILE A 500 -0.79 28.34 -2.23
CA ILE A 500 0.67 28.39 -1.99
C ILE A 500 1.44 27.43 -2.93
N LYS A 501 0.97 26.19 -3.13
CA LYS A 501 1.61 25.19 -4.01
C LYS A 501 1.51 25.56 -5.49
N PHE A 502 0.38 26.11 -5.95
CA PHE A 502 0.16 26.50 -7.35
C PHE A 502 0.83 27.82 -7.72
N ARG A 503 0.95 28.76 -6.77
CA ARG A 503 1.66 30.03 -7.01
C ARG A 503 3.16 29.94 -6.69
N GLY A 504 3.64 28.78 -6.23
CA GLY A 504 5.06 28.42 -6.16
C GLY A 504 5.83 29.02 -4.98
N GLY A 505 5.15 29.49 -3.94
CA GLY A 505 5.74 30.15 -2.77
C GLY A 505 4.70 31.02 -2.07
N MET A 506 4.90 31.31 -0.78
CA MET A 506 4.07 32.28 -0.07
C MET A 506 4.22 33.63 -0.78
N THR A 507 3.13 34.14 -1.35
CA THR A 507 3.17 35.42 -2.06
C THR A 507 3.20 36.55 -1.04
N GLU A 508 4.28 37.32 -1.05
CA GLU A 508 4.39 38.56 -0.29
C GLU A 508 4.00 39.73 -1.20
N ASP A 509 3.13 40.61 -0.69
CA ASP A 509 2.75 41.83 -1.39
C ASP A 509 3.99 42.68 -1.72
N ALA A 510 3.98 43.35 -2.87
CA ALA A 510 5.14 44.11 -3.36
C ALA A 510 5.57 45.22 -2.39
N ASP A 511 4.62 45.85 -1.70
CA ASP A 511 4.89 46.93 -0.76
C ASP A 511 5.49 46.40 0.55
N ASP A 512 5.06 45.22 1.00
CA ASP A 512 5.60 44.56 2.19
C ASP A 512 7.00 43.99 1.93
N PHE A 513 7.25 43.45 0.73
CA PHE A 513 8.58 43.08 0.29
C PHE A 513 9.52 44.29 0.26
N GLN A 514 9.08 45.44 -0.27
CA GLN A 514 9.88 46.66 -0.30
C GLN A 514 10.30 47.13 1.10
N LYS A 515 9.41 47.05 2.10
CA LYS A 515 9.73 47.41 3.50
C LYS A 515 10.81 46.52 4.12
N ARG A 516 11.02 45.31 3.58
CA ARG A 516 12.00 44.34 4.08
C ARG A 516 13.34 44.39 3.36
N LEU A 517 13.46 45.14 2.26
CA LEU A 517 14.72 45.30 1.55
C LEU A 517 15.73 46.08 2.42
N VAL A 518 16.92 45.51 2.56
CA VAL A 518 18.02 46.07 3.37
C VAL A 518 19.13 46.61 2.47
N ASN A 519 19.44 45.89 1.39
CA ASN A 519 20.39 46.32 0.37
C ASN A 519 19.76 46.10 -1.01
N PHE A 520 19.54 47.18 -1.77
CA PHE A 520 18.81 47.11 -3.04
C PHE A 520 19.30 48.17 -4.05
N PRO A 521 20.51 48.00 -4.63
CA PRO A 521 21.01 48.92 -5.65
C PRO A 521 20.05 49.00 -6.86
N LYS A 522 19.89 50.20 -7.41
CA LYS A 522 19.13 50.44 -8.65
C LYS A 522 19.88 49.85 -9.86
N PRO A 523 19.16 49.40 -10.90
CA PRO A 523 19.79 48.88 -12.12
C PRO A 523 20.54 49.99 -12.87
N SER A 524 21.72 49.65 -13.40
CA SER A 524 22.45 50.53 -14.30
C SER A 524 21.77 50.53 -15.67
N TYR A 525 21.60 51.69 -16.29
CA TYR A 525 20.99 51.79 -17.62
C TYR A 525 21.96 51.22 -18.68
N PRO A 526 21.56 50.23 -19.49
CA PRO A 526 22.43 49.69 -20.52
C PRO A 526 22.83 50.75 -21.55
N ALA A 527 24.13 50.93 -21.80
CA ALA A 527 24.63 51.94 -22.74
C ALA A 527 24.06 51.78 -24.16
N LEU A 528 23.79 50.55 -24.59
CA LEU A 528 23.17 50.24 -25.88
C LEU A 528 21.69 50.69 -25.91
N ALA A 529 20.94 50.42 -24.83
CA ALA A 529 19.54 50.84 -24.69
C ALA A 529 19.43 52.38 -24.59
N GLN A 530 20.39 53.03 -23.94
CA GLN A 530 20.49 54.48 -23.85
C GLN A 530 20.71 55.12 -25.22
N ARG A 531 21.66 54.59 -26.02
CA ARG A 531 21.91 55.05 -27.39
C ARG A 531 20.74 54.80 -28.33
N ALA A 532 19.97 53.74 -28.09
CA ALA A 532 18.79 53.37 -28.87
C ALA A 532 17.51 54.08 -28.41
N GLY A 533 17.56 54.93 -27.36
CA GLY A 533 16.38 55.65 -26.87
C GLY A 533 15.32 54.77 -26.19
N LEU A 534 15.63 53.53 -25.84
CA LEU A 534 14.66 52.55 -25.33
C LEU A 534 14.30 52.86 -23.88
N GLN A 535 13.03 53.18 -23.62
CA GLN A 535 12.45 53.41 -22.30
C GLN A 535 11.30 52.42 -22.04
N GLY A 536 10.95 52.18 -20.78
CA GLY A 536 9.84 51.30 -20.43
C GLY A 536 9.98 50.68 -19.05
N PHE A 537 9.04 49.80 -18.71
CA PHE A 537 9.05 49.09 -17.44
C PHE A 537 9.53 47.64 -17.61
N VAL A 538 10.15 47.12 -16.56
CA VAL A 538 10.52 45.71 -16.44
C VAL A 538 9.93 45.16 -15.16
N LYS A 539 9.09 44.14 -15.26
CA LYS A 539 8.43 43.47 -14.15
C LYS A 539 9.02 42.06 -13.96
N LEU A 540 9.62 41.82 -12.80
CA LEU A 540 10.26 40.55 -12.46
C LEU A 540 9.52 39.86 -11.32
N GLN A 541 9.40 38.54 -11.41
CA GLN A 541 9.05 37.68 -10.27
C GLN A 541 10.33 37.30 -9.53
N VAL A 542 10.35 37.54 -8.23
CA VAL A 542 11.52 37.33 -7.36
C VAL A 542 11.17 36.42 -6.19
N ARG A 543 12.13 35.58 -5.78
CA ARG A 543 12.03 34.70 -4.61
C ARG A 543 13.01 35.18 -3.55
N VAL A 544 12.51 35.39 -2.33
CA VAL A 544 13.32 35.66 -1.15
C VAL A 544 13.53 34.36 -0.39
N LYS A 545 14.79 33.96 -0.22
CA LYS A 545 15.18 32.74 0.49
C LYS A 545 15.19 32.96 2.01
N LYS A 546 15.24 31.86 2.76
CA LYS A 546 15.29 31.85 4.23
C LYS A 546 16.50 32.60 4.81
N ASP A 547 17.57 32.72 4.03
CA ASP A 547 18.80 33.45 4.36
C ASP A 547 18.75 34.95 4.00
N GLY A 548 17.64 35.41 3.41
CA GLY A 548 17.46 36.81 2.98
C GLY A 548 18.06 37.15 1.62
N SER A 549 18.62 36.18 0.89
CA SER A 549 19.02 36.37 -0.50
C SER A 549 17.80 36.45 -1.43
N VAL A 550 17.90 37.24 -2.50
CA VAL A 550 16.82 37.45 -3.47
C VAL A 550 17.25 36.91 -4.83
N GLU A 551 16.44 36.05 -5.42
CA GLU A 551 16.68 35.44 -6.73
C GLU A 551 15.57 35.80 -7.70
N VAL A 552 15.92 36.01 -8.98
CA VAL A 552 14.93 36.19 -10.04
C VAL A 552 14.44 34.81 -10.47
N GLN A 553 13.12 34.60 -10.38
CA GLN A 553 12.50 33.37 -10.82
C GLN A 553 12.06 33.46 -12.29
N LYS A 554 11.51 34.62 -12.69
CA LYS A 554 10.97 34.81 -14.04
C LYS A 554 10.88 36.29 -14.41
N LEU A 555 11.14 36.61 -15.68
CA LEU A 555 10.73 37.87 -16.30
C LEU A 555 9.23 37.78 -16.65
N LEU A 556 8.41 38.65 -16.05
CA LEU A 556 6.97 38.66 -16.30
C LEU A 556 6.62 39.56 -17.49
N GLU A 557 7.24 40.74 -17.56
CA GLU A 557 6.91 41.77 -18.55
C GLU A 557 8.09 42.74 -18.73
N GLY A 558 8.28 43.30 -19.92
CA GLY A 558 9.29 44.33 -20.21
C GLY A 558 10.24 43.99 -21.35
N GLU A 559 10.93 45.02 -21.85
CA GLU A 559 11.84 44.93 -22.99
C GLU A 559 13.10 44.09 -22.64
N PRO A 560 13.44 43.03 -23.40
CA PRO A 560 14.61 42.20 -23.12
C PRO A 560 15.92 42.98 -22.99
N ALA A 561 16.10 44.05 -23.77
CA ALA A 561 17.29 44.90 -23.71
C ALA A 561 17.46 45.63 -22.36
N LEU A 562 16.39 45.78 -21.56
CA LEU A 562 16.39 46.39 -20.22
C LEU A 562 16.33 45.33 -19.10
N ALA A 563 15.85 44.12 -19.42
CA ALA A 563 15.63 43.04 -18.45
C ALA A 563 16.94 42.57 -17.80
N ASP A 564 18.03 42.46 -18.56
CA ASP A 564 19.33 42.00 -18.02
C ASP A 564 19.87 42.93 -16.93
N ALA A 565 19.70 44.25 -17.09
CA ALA A 565 20.09 45.22 -16.08
C ALA A 565 19.25 45.11 -14.79
N ALA A 566 17.93 44.90 -14.94
CA ALA A 566 17.04 44.66 -13.81
C ALA A 566 17.38 43.37 -13.06
N ILE A 567 17.69 42.29 -13.80
CA ILE A 567 18.08 41.00 -13.23
C ILE A 567 19.42 41.11 -12.49
N ALA A 568 20.40 41.81 -13.07
CA ALA A 568 21.70 42.03 -12.44
C ALA A 568 21.59 42.82 -11.12
N ALA A 569 20.67 43.79 -11.06
CA ALA A 569 20.38 44.52 -9.84
C ALA A 569 19.78 43.61 -8.75
N VAL A 570 18.73 42.84 -9.09
CA VAL A 570 18.04 41.97 -8.13
C VAL A 570 18.97 40.92 -7.52
N LYS A 571 19.93 40.38 -8.29
CA LYS A 571 20.93 39.41 -7.74
C LYS A 571 21.78 39.97 -6.60
N GLN A 572 21.92 41.30 -6.53
CA GLN A 572 22.66 41.98 -5.46
C GLN A 572 21.77 42.32 -4.26
N TRP A 573 20.46 42.11 -4.36
CA TRP A 573 19.52 42.49 -3.32
C TRP A 573 19.59 41.58 -2.10
N ARG A 574 19.31 42.16 -0.92
CA ARG A 574 19.14 41.46 0.35
C ARG A 574 17.91 41.97 1.08
N ALA A 575 17.13 41.06 1.62
CA ALA A 575 15.93 41.36 2.40
C ALA A 575 15.99 40.67 3.78
N LYS A 576 15.29 41.21 4.77
CA LYS A 576 15.03 40.47 6.02
C LYS A 576 14.20 39.22 5.70
N PRO A 577 14.49 38.02 6.25
CA PRO A 577 13.68 36.81 6.02
C PRO A 577 12.23 36.96 6.49
N ALA A 578 11.31 36.23 5.85
CA ALA A 578 9.90 36.18 6.24
C ALA A 578 9.74 35.19 7.39
N TRP A 579 8.91 35.49 8.40
CA TRP A 579 8.71 34.62 9.55
C TRP A 579 7.24 34.21 9.68
N ILE A 580 6.99 32.91 9.81
CA ILE A 580 5.66 32.36 10.11
C ILE A 580 5.81 31.32 11.21
N ASN A 581 4.97 31.42 12.26
CA ASN A 581 4.99 30.52 13.41
C ASN A 581 6.40 30.33 14.01
N GLY A 582 7.18 31.42 14.06
CA GLY A 582 8.54 31.43 14.61
C GLY A 582 9.62 30.76 13.73
N LYS A 583 9.32 30.40 12.47
CA LYS A 583 10.29 29.82 11.53
C LYS A 583 10.46 30.70 10.27
N PRO A 584 11.68 30.82 9.72
CA PRO A 584 11.91 31.55 8.48
C PRO A 584 11.36 30.76 7.27
N VAL A 585 10.63 31.44 6.39
CA VAL A 585 9.98 30.86 5.21
C VAL A 585 10.44 31.55 3.93
N GLU A 586 10.34 30.84 2.79
CA GLU A 586 10.60 31.41 1.48
C GLU A 586 9.34 32.06 0.92
N VAL A 587 9.49 33.25 0.34
CA VAL A 587 8.38 34.02 -0.21
C VAL A 587 8.67 34.45 -1.65
N ILE A 588 7.62 34.57 -2.46
CA ILE A 588 7.68 35.11 -3.82
C ILE A 588 7.03 36.49 -3.82
N SER A 589 7.67 37.46 -4.48
CA SER A 589 7.09 38.78 -4.71
C SER A 589 7.34 39.24 -6.14
N THR A 590 6.78 40.39 -6.49
CA THR A 590 6.96 41.01 -7.80
C THR A 590 7.59 42.39 -7.65
N VAL A 591 8.54 42.71 -8.52
CA VAL A 591 9.19 44.01 -8.55
C VAL A 591 9.10 44.63 -9.94
N THR A 592 8.82 45.93 -9.98
CA THR A 592 8.74 46.71 -11.22
C THR A 592 9.83 47.77 -11.24
N PHE A 593 10.64 47.77 -12.29
CA PHE A 593 11.62 48.81 -12.59
C PHE A 593 11.08 49.72 -13.68
N ASN A 594 11.23 51.02 -13.52
CA ASN A 594 10.88 52.01 -14.55
C ASN A 594 12.17 52.65 -15.08
N PHE A 595 12.48 52.39 -16.36
CA PHE A 595 13.65 52.96 -17.04
C PHE A 595 13.21 54.19 -17.85
N GLN A 596 13.71 55.36 -17.44
CA GLN A 596 13.47 56.64 -18.10
C GLN A 596 14.82 57.30 -18.41
N LEU A 597 14.93 57.91 -19.60
CA LEU A 597 16.07 58.77 -19.93
C LEU A 597 15.77 60.16 -19.39
N HIS A 598 16.72 60.71 -18.64
CA HIS A 598 16.67 62.07 -18.13
C HIS A 598 17.46 63.02 -19.03
#